data_AF-A0A3D0TYN2-F1
#
_entry.id   AF-A0A3D0TYN2-F1
#
_cell.length_a   1.000
_cell.length_b   1.000
_cell.length_c   1.000
_cell.angle_alpha   90.00
_cell.angle_beta   90.00
_cell.angle_gamma   90.00
#
_symmetry.space_group_name_H-M   'P 1'
#
loop_
_entity.id
_entity.type
_entity.pdbx_description
1 polymer ?
#
loop_
_entity_poly.entity_id
_entity_poly.type
_entity_poly.pdbx_seq_one_letter_code
_entity_poly.pdbx_strand_id
1 'polypeptide(L)' 'MNDKLNLNDLADKVEQTAETEKKLPPLEKWNPPFSGDLDMRIQRDGKWFYL' A
#
# COMPACT_ATOMS: atom_id res chain seq x y z
N MET A 1 37.33 12.59 6.77
CA MET A 1 36.06 12.61 6.01
C MET A 1 36.07 11.40 5.10
N ASN A 2 35.47 10.29 5.53
CA ASN A 2 35.23 9.14 4.67
C ASN A 2 33.87 8.55 5.10
N ASP A 3 32.81 9.27 4.74
CA ASP A 3 31.45 8.71 4.73
C ASP A 3 31.39 7.72 3.56
N LYS A 4 31.85 6.50 3.81
CA LYS A 4 31.45 5.39 2.95
C LYS A 4 30.06 5.00 3.40
N LEU A 5 29.04 5.43 2.66
CA LEU A 5 27.80 4.68 2.61
C LEU A 5 28.18 3.23 2.27
N ASN A 6 28.09 2.36 3.26
CA ASN A 6 28.24 0.93 3.06
C ASN A 6 26.99 0.43 2.33
N LEU A 7 27.19 -0.43 1.34
CA LEU A 7 26.12 -0.96 0.51
C LEU A 7 25.09 -1.75 1.34
N ASN A 8 25.55 -2.36 2.44
CA ASN A 8 24.69 -3.06 3.39
C ASN A 8 23.81 -2.07 4.17
N ASP A 9 24.37 -0.94 4.61
CA ASP A 9 23.61 0.10 5.33
C ASP A 9 22.51 0.72 4.44
N LEU A 10 22.70 0.73 3.11
CA LEU A 10 21.67 1.15 2.17
C LEU A 10 20.57 0.10 2.02
N ALA A 11 20.93 -1.18 1.93
CA ALA A 11 19.99 -2.29 1.87
C ALA A 11 19.12 -2.36 3.14
N ASP A 12 19.74 -2.27 4.33
CA ASP A 12 19.04 -2.27 5.62
C ASP A 12 18.05 -1.09 5.74
N LYS A 13 18.40 0.08 5.19
CA LYS A 13 17.49 1.24 5.16
C LYS A 13 16.32 1.06 4.20
N VAL A 14 16.56 0.46 3.03
CA VAL A 14 15.50 0.18 2.05
C VAL A 14 14.52 -0.85 2.61
N GLU A 15 15.02 -1.88 3.28
CA GLU A 15 14.19 -2.89 3.96
C GLU A 15 13.41 -2.28 5.15
N GLN A 16 14.03 -1.46 6.01
CA GLN A 16 13.33 -0.75 7.09
C GLN A 16 12.23 0.20 6.58
N THR A 17 12.43 0.87 5.44
CA THR A 17 11.37 1.68 4.81
C THR A 17 10.24 0.85 4.21
N ALA A 18 10.51 -0.40 3.82
CA ALA A 18 9.48 -1.34 3.37
C ALA A 18 8.70 -1.96 4.55
N GLU A 19 9.35 -2.11 5.70
CA GLU A 19 8.79 -2.63 6.96
C GLU A 19 8.08 -1.57 7.80
N THR A 20 8.10 -0.30 7.39
CA THR A 20 7.11 0.64 7.90
C THR A 20 5.78 0.16 7.32
N GLU A 21 5.13 -0.77 8.03
CA GLU A 21 3.81 -1.32 7.72
C GLU A 21 3.04 -0.20 7.06
N LYS A 22 2.78 -0.33 5.75
CA LYS A 22 2.02 0.68 5.02
C LYS A 22 0.68 0.75 5.72
N LYS A 23 0.57 1.63 6.72
CA LYS A 23 -0.58 1.72 7.59
C LYS A 23 -1.73 1.91 6.63
N LEU A 24 -2.66 0.96 6.66
CA LEU A 24 -3.83 1.05 5.82
C LEU A 24 -4.41 2.45 6.05
N PRO A 25 -4.84 3.13 4.98
CA PRO A 25 -5.50 4.41 5.15
C PRO A 25 -6.63 4.24 6.17
N PRO A 26 -6.89 5.25 7.01
CA PRO A 26 -7.90 5.17 8.07
C PRO A 26 -9.30 5.27 7.45
N LEU A 27 -9.71 4.23 6.74
CA LEU A 27 -10.92 4.15 5.92
C LEU A 27 -12.18 4.42 6.76
N GLU A 28 -12.17 4.00 8.02
CA GLU A 28 -13.21 4.21 9.01
C GLU A 28 -13.43 5.69 9.37
N LYS A 29 -12.45 6.57 9.14
CA LYS A 29 -12.56 8.02 9.40
C LYS A 29 -13.10 8.78 8.18
N TRP A 30 -13.26 8.13 7.04
CA TRP A 30 -13.68 8.77 5.81
C TRP A 30 -15.20 8.70 5.67
N ASN A 31 -15.83 9.84 5.39
CA ASN A 31 -17.26 9.93 5.12
C ASN A 31 -17.55 10.85 3.91
N PRO A 32 -17.06 10.50 2.71
CA PRO A 32 -17.30 11.29 1.51
C PRO A 32 -18.74 11.12 1.00
N PRO A 33 -19.25 12.04 0.16
CA PRO A 33 -20.50 11.83 -0.54
C PRO A 33 -20.42 10.64 -1.51
N PHE A 34 -21.56 10.00 -1.75
CA PHE A 34 -21.67 8.90 -2.72
C PHE A 34 -21.36 9.37 -4.15
N SER A 35 -20.50 8.64 -4.86
CA SER A 35 -20.02 8.99 -6.21
C SER A 35 -20.61 8.10 -7.33
N GLY A 36 -21.65 7.31 -7.03
CA GLY A 36 -22.25 6.36 -7.96
C GLY A 36 -21.72 4.93 -7.81
N ASP A 37 -22.41 4.01 -8.47
CA ASP A 37 -22.06 2.58 -8.49
C ASP A 37 -21.05 2.26 -9.59
N LEU A 38 -20.19 1.27 -9.34
CA LEU A 38 -19.28 0.69 -10.32
C LEU A 38 -19.76 -0.72 -10.66
N ASP A 39 -19.76 -1.08 -11.96
CA ASP A 39 -20.03 -2.46 -12.37
C ASP A 39 -18.80 -3.33 -12.13
N MET A 40 -18.63 -3.72 -10.86
CA MET A 40 -17.48 -4.48 -10.38
C MET A 40 -17.96 -5.60 -9.46
N ARG A 41 -17.47 -6.81 -9.70
CA ARG A 41 -17.87 -7.99 -8.92
C ARG A 41 -16.67 -8.79 -8.47
N ILE A 42 -16.63 -9.12 -7.18
CA ILE A 42 -15.67 -10.06 -6.59
C ILE A 42 -16.38 -11.41 -6.44
N GLN A 43 -15.93 -12.43 -7.17
CA GLN A 43 -16.43 -13.80 -7.03
C GLN A 43 -15.87 -14.47 -5.78
N ARG A 44 -16.48 -15.60 -5.37
CA ARG A 44 -16.10 -16.34 -4.15
C ARG A 44 -14.66 -16.87 -4.19
N ASP A 45 -14.13 -17.09 -5.38
CA ASP A 45 -12.74 -17.51 -5.61
C ASP A 45 -11.74 -16.33 -5.53
N GLY A 46 -12.22 -15.11 -5.28
CA GLY A 46 -11.42 -13.90 -5.20
C GLY A 46 -11.19 -13.23 -6.57
N LYS A 47 -11.76 -13.73 -7.66
CA LYS A 47 -11.61 -13.11 -8.98
C LYS A 47 -12.48 -11.86 -9.11
N TRP A 48 -11.89 -10.81 -9.68
CA TRP A 48 -12.55 -9.54 -9.97
C TRP A 48 -13.03 -9.51 -11.41
N PHE A 49 -14.21 -8.94 -11.62
CA PHE A 49 -14.83 -8.69 -12.92
C PHE A 49 -15.19 -7.22 -13.01
N TYR A 50 -15.05 -6.67 -14.21
CA TYR A 50 -15.35 -5.28 -14.54
C TYR A 50 -15.85 -5.23 -15.99
N LEU A 51 -17.02 -4.58 -16.19
CA LEU A 51 -17.82 -4.56 -17.42
C LEU A 51 -18.41 -5.92 -17.85
#